data_AF-E3Q3E1-F1
#
_entry.id   AF-E3Q3E1-F1
#
_cell.length_a   1.000
_cell.length_b   1.000
_cell.length_c   1.000
_cell.angle_alpha   90.00
_cell.angle_beta   90.00
_cell.angle_gamma   90.00
#
_symmetry.space_group_name_H-M   'P 1'
#
loop_
_entity.id
_entity.type
_entity.pdbx_description
1 polymer ?
#
loop_
_entity_poly.entity_id
_entity_poly.type
_entity_poly.pdbx_seq_one_letter_code
_entity_poly.pdbx_strand_id
1 'polypeptide(L)' 'MVGQISYTEDQIIFVLEQVLADKKRDIVLYEYQKKFGKSLSASQLRYIKNKYGHDPEFG' A
#
# COMPACT_ATOMS: atom_id res chain seq x y z
N MET A 1 -2.20 13.96 -19.23
CA MET A 1 -1.92 12.52 -18.99
C MET A 1 -1.60 12.38 -17.50
N VAL A 2 -2.35 11.52 -16.82
CA VAL A 2 -2.38 11.36 -15.35
C VAL A 2 -0.98 11.03 -14.84
N GLY A 3 -0.44 11.88 -13.95
CA GLY A 3 0.85 11.63 -13.32
C GLY A 3 0.83 10.27 -12.64
N GLN A 4 1.74 9.38 -13.04
CA GLN A 4 1.91 8.08 -12.41
C GLN A 4 2.11 8.29 -10.91
N ILE A 5 1.20 7.74 -10.11
CA ILE A 5 1.42 7.63 -8.67
C ILE A 5 2.49 6.55 -8.51
N SER A 6 3.73 6.98 -8.38
CA SER A 6 4.85 6.10 -8.04
C SER A 6 4.87 5.92 -6.53
N TYR A 7 4.56 4.71 -6.09
CA TYR A 7 4.80 4.27 -4.72
C TYR A 7 6.27 3.93 -4.57
N THR A 8 6.88 4.31 -3.46
CA THR A 8 8.22 3.82 -3.13
C THR A 8 8.15 2.36 -2.71
N GLU A 9 9.27 1.65 -2.82
CA GLU A 9 9.40 0.27 -2.33
C GLU A 9 8.95 0.14 -0.87
N ASP A 10 9.40 1.05 0.01
CA ASP A 10 8.96 1.10 1.42
C ASP A 10 7.43 1.20 1.60
N GLN A 11 6.75 1.94 0.72
CA GLN A 11 5.30 2.10 0.77
C GLN A 11 4.60 0.82 0.34
N ILE A 12 5.13 0.14 -0.68
CA ILE A 12 4.62 -1.13 -1.18
C ILE A 12 4.80 -2.21 -0.11
N ILE A 13 6.03 -2.37 0.40
CA ILE A 13 6.36 -3.34 1.46
C ILE A 13 5.46 -3.14 2.67
N PHE A 14 5.36 -1.90 3.16
CA PHE A 14 4.49 -1.60 4.31
C PHE A 14 3.05 -2.04 4.07
N VAL A 15 2.47 -1.73 2.91
CA VAL A 15 1.10 -2.14 2.59
C VAL A 15 0.96 -3.66 2.56
N LEU A 16 1.91 -4.37 1.95
CA LEU A 16 1.88 -5.83 1.84
C LEU A 16 2.02 -6.50 3.21
N GLU A 17 2.91 -6.02 4.07
CA GLU A 17 3.05 -6.50 5.45
C GLU A 17 1.75 -6.34 6.25
N GLN A 18 1.07 -5.20 6.14
CA GLN A 18 -0.21 -4.98 6.83
C GLN A 18 -1.32 -5.91 6.29
N VAL A 19 -1.29 -6.23 4.99
CA VAL A 19 -2.22 -7.17 4.36
C VAL A 19 -1.94 -8.60 4.82
N LEU A 20 -0.67 -9.01 4.90
CA LEU A 20 -0.27 -10.33 5.44
C LEU A 20 -0.65 -10.48 6.91
N ALA A 21 -0.57 -9.40 7.68
CA ALA A 21 -0.99 -9.36 9.09
C ALA A 21 -2.52 -9.23 9.29
N ASP A 22 -3.31 -9.37 8.21
CA ASP A 22 -4.79 -9.25 8.17
C ASP A 22 -5.32 -8.00 8.92
N LYS A 23 -4.61 -6.88 8.79
CA LYS A 23 -5.00 -5.65 9.46
C LYS A 23 -6.22 -5.05 8.78
N LYS A 24 -7.15 -4.54 9.60
CA LYS A 24 -8.33 -3.82 9.10
C LYS A 24 -7.90 -2.65 8.23
N ARG A 25 -8.55 -2.50 7.08
CA ARG A 25 -8.27 -1.45 6.09
C ARG A 25 -8.06 -0.07 6.71
N ASP A 26 -8.97 0.36 7.59
CA ASP A 26 -8.94 1.71 8.14
C ASP A 26 -7.68 1.94 9.01
N ILE A 27 -7.18 0.89 9.66
CA ILE A 27 -5.90 0.92 10.39
C ILE A 27 -4.74 1.08 9.40
N VAL A 28 -4.74 0.31 8.31
CA VAL A 28 -3.69 0.41 7.27
C VAL A 28 -3.63 1.80 6.68
N LEU A 29 -4.77 2.42 6.38
CA LEU A 29 -4.83 3.78 5.83
C LEU A 29 -4.30 4.81 6.85
N TYR A 30 -4.70 4.69 8.11
CA TYR A 30 -4.25 5.57 9.18
C TYR A 30 -2.73 5.47 9.41
N GLU A 31 -2.20 4.25 9.55
CA GLU A 31 -0.78 4.02 9.77
C GLU A 31 0.06 4.40 8.54
N TYR A 32 -0.46 4.18 7.33
CA TYR A 32 0.19 4.64 6.09
C TYR A 32 0.33 6.17 6.07
N GLN A 33 -0.74 6.89 6.40
CA GLN A 33 -0.70 8.36 6.48
C GLN A 33 0.27 8.85 7.55
N LYS A 34 0.26 8.20 8.72
CA LYS A 34 1.16 8.54 9.82
C LYS A 34 2.63 8.29 9.47
N LYS A 35 2.93 7.19 8.77
CA LYS A 35 4.30 6.80 8.40
C LYS A 35 4.87 7.61 7.23
N PHE A 36 4.07 7.84 6.19
CA PHE A 36 4.54 8.44 4.93
C PHE A 36 4.07 9.87 4.69
N GLY A 37 3.24 10.43 5.59
CA GLY A 37 2.65 11.77 5.44
C GLY A 37 1.70 11.90 4.24
N LYS A 38 1.30 10.77 3.62
CA LYS A 38 0.46 10.73 2.43
C LYS A 38 -0.79 9.92 2.70
N SER A 39 -1.94 10.39 2.28
CA SER A 39 -3.17 9.60 2.33
C SER A 39 -3.16 8.51 1.26
N LEU A 40 -3.68 7.35 1.63
CA LEU A 40 -3.94 6.25 0.70
C LEU A 40 -5.45 6.04 0.66
N SER A 41 -6.02 5.96 -0.54
CA SER A 41 -7.44 5.63 -0.72
C SER A 41 -7.64 4.11 -0.75
N ALA A 42 -8.87 3.66 -0.52
CA ALA A 42 -9.20 2.23 -0.60
C ALA A 42 -8.90 1.64 -1.98
N SER A 43 -9.13 2.39 -3.06
CA SER A 43 -8.82 1.97 -4.43
C SER A 43 -7.32 1.82 -4.66
N GLN A 44 -6.52 2.73 -4.12
CA GLN A 44 -5.06 2.68 -4.18
C GLN A 44 -4.49 1.51 -3.37
N LEU A 45 -5.02 1.26 -2.17
CA LEU A 45 -4.66 0.09 -1.37
C LEU A 45 -4.93 -1.21 -2.13
N ARG A 46 -6.11 -1.32 -2.77
CA ARG A 46 -6.45 -2.47 -3.61
C ARG A 46 -5.53 -2.60 -4.83
N TYR A 47 -5.17 -1.48 -5.45
CA TYR A 47 -4.21 -1.46 -6.56
C TYR A 47 -2.85 -1.99 -6.13
N ILE A 48 -2.30 -1.49 -5.02
CA ILE A 48 -1.00 -1.94 -4.50
C ILE A 48 -1.04 -3.44 -4.21
N LYS A 49 -2.08 -3.89 -3.49
CA LYS A 49 -2.27 -5.31 -3.17
C LYS A 49 -2.30 -6.19 -4.43
N ASN A 50 -3.10 -5.82 -5.42
CA ASN A 50 -3.27 -6.64 -6.62
C ASN A 50 -2.06 -6.59 -7.56
N LYS A 51 -1.37 -5.44 -7.64
CA LYS A 51 -0.24 -5.26 -8.53
C LYS A 51 1.04 -5.85 -7.97
N TYR A 52 1.33 -5.62 -6.69
CA TYR A 52 2.60 -5.99 -6.07
C TYR A 52 2.49 -7.23 -5.17
N GLY A 53 1.31 -7.61 -4.71
CA GLY A 53 1.14 -8.79 -3.85
C GLY A 53 1.29 -10.15 -4.56
N HIS A 54 1.43 -10.13 -5.90
CA HIS A 54 1.78 -11.31 -6.69
C HIS A 54 3.19 -11.21 -7.27
N ASP A 55 3.91 -10.12 -6.98
CA ASP A 55 5.23 -9.86 -7.53
C ASP A 55 6.27 -10.59 -6.67
N PRO A 56 7.08 -11.50 -7.23
CA PRO A 56 8.08 -12.25 -6.47
C PRO A 56 9.18 -11.37 -5.86
N GLU A 57 9.32 -10.12 -6.28
CA GLU A 57 10.21 -9.15 -5.61
C GLU A 57 9.65 -8.69 -4.25
N PHE A 58 8.34 -8.83 -4.02
CA PHE A 58 7.63 -8.32 -2.84
C PHE A 58 6.81 -9.38 -2.08
N GLY A 59 6.82 -10.63 -2.55
CA GLY A 59 6.00 -11.75 -2.06
C GLY A 59 6.80 -12.97 -1.63
#